data_AF-A0A520KZW9-F1
#
_entry.id   AF-A0A520KZW9-F1
#
_cell.length_a   1.000
_cell.length_b   1.000
_cell.length_c   1.000
_cell.angle_alpha   90.00
_cell.angle_beta   90.00
_cell.angle_gamma   90.00
#
_symmetry.space_group_name_H-M   'P 1'
#
loop_
_entity.id
_entity.type
_entity.pdbx_description
1 polymer ?
#
loop_
_entity_poly.entity_id
_entity_poly.type
_entity_poly.pdbx_seq_one_letter_code
_entity_poly.pdbx_strand_id
1 'polypeptide(L)' 'MLEEKYTKFEKARMIGARSLQIAMGSPIFVDADGVVDPIEIATMEYERGTIPITVKRRRGKKIKLEGEKSK' A
#
# COMPACT_ATOMS: atom_id res chain seq x y z
N MET A 1 11.77 -13.34 7.02
CA MET A 1 10.60 -12.44 7.22
C MET A 1 9.75 -12.57 5.99
N LEU A 2 8.45 -12.82 6.16
CA LEU A 2 7.53 -13.24 5.10
C LEU A 2 7.53 -12.25 3.92
N GLU A 3 8.11 -12.66 2.79
CA GLU A 3 7.82 -12.08 1.48
C GLU A 3 6.37 -12.43 1.11
N GLU A 4 5.40 -11.82 1.80
CA GLU A 4 4.07 -11.70 1.23
C GLU A 4 4.18 -10.72 0.07
N LYS A 5 4.39 -11.26 -1.14
CA LYS A 5 4.37 -10.48 -2.38
C LYS A 5 3.03 -9.74 -2.47
N TYR A 6 3.04 -8.46 -2.12
CA TYR A 6 1.96 -7.55 -2.47
C TYR A 6 1.80 -7.56 -3.99
N THR A 7 0.55 -7.52 -4.46
CA THR A 7 0.30 -7.33 -5.90
C THR A 7 0.85 -5.97 -6.33
N LYS A 8 1.11 -5.79 -7.64
CA LYS A 8 1.54 -4.49 -8.17
C LYS A 8 0.59 -3.34 -7.78
N PHE A 9 -0.70 -3.64 -7.67
CA PHE A 9 -1.73 -2.67 -7.26
C PHE A 9 -1.67 -2.36 -5.77
N GLU A 10 -1.47 -3.38 -4.95
CA GLU A 10 -1.28 -3.24 -3.50
C GLU A 10 -0.03 -2.41 -3.19
N LYS A 11 1.11 -2.73 -3.83
CA LYS A 11 2.36 -1.97 -3.70
C LYS A 11 2.16 -0.50 -4.10
N ALA A 12 1.58 -0.25 -5.28
CA ALA A 12 1.32 1.11 -5.75
C ALA A 12 0.41 1.88 -4.79
N ARG A 13 -0.64 1.23 -4.27
CA ARG A 13 -1.57 1.87 -3.32
C ARG A 13 -0.90 2.18 -1.98
N MET A 14 -0.04 1.30 -1.48
CA MET A 14 0.71 1.53 -0.25
C MET A 14 1.63 2.74 -0.39
N ILE A 15 2.47 2.77 -1.43
CA ILE A 15 3.40 3.90 -1.68
C ILE A 15 2.62 5.21 -1.85
N GLY A 16 1.55 5.21 -2.64
CA GLY A 16 0.75 6.43 -2.86
C GLY A 16 0.06 6.94 -1.60
N ALA A 17 -0.53 6.05 -0.79
CA ALA A 17 -1.15 6.45 0.47
C ALA A 17 -0.11 6.97 1.48
N ARG A 18 1.07 6.35 1.53
CA ARG A 18 2.15 6.76 2.43
C ARG A 18 2.79 8.07 2.02
N SER A 19 3.03 8.28 0.72
CA SER A 19 3.53 9.54 0.17
C SER A 19 2.64 10.72 0.58
N LEU A 20 1.31 10.56 0.51
CA LEU A 20 0.37 11.58 0.98
C LEU A 20 0.54 11.88 2.48
N GLN A 21 0.71 10.85 3.32
CA GLN A 21 0.92 11.07 4.76
C GLN A 21 2.20 11.88 5.02
N ILE A 22 3.28 11.57 4.32
CA ILE A 22 4.57 12.29 4.42
C ILE A 22 4.39 13.75 3.96
N ALA A 23 3.69 13.97 2.85
CA ALA A 23 3.38 15.32 2.37
C ALA A 23 2.55 16.15 3.37
N MET A 24 1.77 15.49 4.22
CA MET A 24 1.00 16.12 5.31
C MET A 24 1.80 16.29 6.62
N GLY A 25 3.11 16.03 6.61
CA GLY A 25 3.98 16.20 7.77
C GLY A 25 4.02 14.99 8.71
N SER A 26 3.61 13.79 8.24
CA SER A 26 3.83 12.55 8.99
C SER A 26 5.32 12.31 9.23
N PRO A 27 5.73 11.82 10.41
CA PRO A 27 7.10 11.39 10.64
C PRO A 27 7.51 10.27 9.68
N ILE A 28 8.77 10.31 9.26
CA ILE A 28 9.43 9.34 8.38
C ILE A 28 10.22 8.34 9.23
N PHE A 29 10.26 7.08 8.82
CA PHE A 29 10.95 5.98 9.53
C PHE A 29 12.21 5.48 8.82
N VAL A 30 12.73 6.27 7.88
CA VAL A 30 13.97 6.00 7.14
C VAL A 30 14.86 7.21 7.18
N ASP A 31 16.17 6.95 7.12
CA ASP A 31 17.14 8.01 6.89
C ASP A 31 17.02 8.47 5.44
N ALA A 32 16.64 9.72 5.26
CA ALA A 32 16.29 10.25 3.95
C ALA A 32 17.47 10.92 3.23
N ASP A 33 18.69 10.97 3.77
CA ASP A 33 19.92 11.44 3.10
C ASP A 33 19.76 12.69 2.18
N GLY A 34 18.86 13.63 2.52
CA GLY A 34 18.57 14.83 1.72
C GLY A 34 17.45 14.71 0.65
N VAL A 35 16.80 13.55 0.55
CA VAL A 35 15.59 13.33 -0.27
C VAL A 35 14.41 14.05 0.35
N VAL A 36 13.80 14.95 -0.42
CA VAL A 36 12.63 15.74 -0.03
C VAL A 36 11.34 15.17 -0.64
N ASP A 37 11.43 14.40 -1.72
CA ASP A 37 10.26 13.90 -2.43
C ASP A 37 9.49 12.84 -1.61
N PRO A 38 8.20 13.08 -1.27
CA PRO A 38 7.42 12.14 -0.47
C PRO A 38 7.24 10.76 -1.12
N ILE A 39 7.27 10.66 -2.46
CA ILE A 39 7.13 9.38 -3.16
C ILE A 39 8.40 8.54 -2.99
N GLU A 40 9.57 9.14 -3.17
CA GLU A 40 10.85 8.47 -2.93
C GLU A 40 10.98 8.01 -1.48
N ILE A 41 10.63 8.85 -0.50
CA ILE A 41 10.68 8.47 0.92
C ILE A 41 9.74 7.31 1.23
N ALA A 42 8.51 7.33 0.72
CA ALA A 42 7.57 6.21 0.87
C ALA A 42 8.06 4.93 0.21
N THR A 43 8.79 5.05 -0.91
CA THR A 43 9.40 3.91 -1.61
C THR A 43 10.54 3.31 -0.78
N MET A 44 11.40 4.16 -0.21
CA MET A 44 12.47 3.72 0.70
C MET A 44 11.93 3.02 1.95
N GLU A 45 10.85 3.54 2.56
CA GLU A 45 10.17 2.89 3.68
C GLU A 45 9.58 1.52 3.30
N TYR A 46 9.03 1.41 2.09
CA TYR A 46 8.51 0.13 1.59
C TYR A 46 9.64 -0.88 1.39
N GLU A 47 10.77 -0.48 0.79
CA GLU A 47 11.91 -1.35 0.51
C GLU A 47 12.63 -1.81 1.78
N ARG A 48 12.69 -0.96 2.80
CA ARG A 48 13.23 -1.30 4.13
C ARG A 48 12.24 -2.04 5.01
N GLY A 49 10.99 -2.25 4.56
CA GLY A 49 9.94 -2.92 5.32
C GLY A 49 9.46 -2.14 6.56
N THR A 50 9.73 -0.83 6.62
CA THR A 50 9.37 0.07 7.73
C THR A 50 8.06 0.83 7.49
N ILE A 51 7.39 0.58 6.37
CA ILE A 51 6.16 1.27 5.99
C ILE A 51 5.02 1.00 7.00
N PRO A 52 4.46 2.02 7.67
CA PRO A 52 3.51 1.85 8.78
C PRO A 52 2.05 1.66 8.31
N ILE A 53 1.85 0.95 7.20
CA ILE A 53 0.53 0.62 6.66
C ILE A 53 0.53 -0.82 6.16
N THR A 54 -0.63 -1.48 6.23
CA THR A 54 -0.78 -2.88 5.80
C THR A 54 -2.03 -3.03 4.94
N VAL A 55 -1.98 -3.96 3.99
CA VAL A 55 -3.13 -4.28 3.14
C VAL A 55 -4.06 -5.26 3.85
N LYS A 56 -5.30 -4.81 4.10
CA LYS A 56 -6.38 -5.71 4.54
C LYS A 56 -7.08 -6.31 3.32
N ARG A 57 -6.78 -7.57 3.02
CA ARG A 57 -7.47 -8.31 1.96
C ARG A 57 -8.88 -8.69 2.44
N ARG A 58 -9.91 -8.08 1.84
CA ARG A 58 -11.27 -8.63 1.94
C ARG A 58 -11.33 -9.84 1.00
N ARG A 59 -11.24 -11.06 1.55
CA ARG A 59 -11.73 -12.25 0.83
C ARG A 59 -13.23 -12.04 0.65
N GLY A 60 -13.63 -11.66 -0.56
CA GLY A 60 -15.04 -11.49 -0.86
C GLY A 60 -15.79 -12.78 -0.57
N LYS A 61 -16.89 -12.69 0.19
CA LYS A 61 -18.04 -13.57 -0.01
C LYS A 61 -18.24 -13.70 -1.54
N LYS A 62 -18.45 -14.92 -2.05
CA LYS A 62 -18.93 -15.10 -3.43
C LYS A 62 -20.11 -14.15 -3.62
N ILE A 63 -19.95 -13.15 -4.48
CA ILE A 63 -21.07 -12.33 -4.92
C ILE A 63 -21.88 -13.32 -5.77
N LYS A 64 -22.97 -13.86 -5.23
CA LYS A 64 -23.93 -14.61 -6.05
C LYS A 64 -24.47 -13.59 -7.04
N LEU A 65 -24.06 -13.68 -8.29
CA LEU A 65 -24.75 -13.02 -9.39
C LEU A 65 -26.08 -13.76 -9.53
N GLU A 66 -27.09 -13.38 -8.73
CA GLU A 66 -28.46 -13.80 -8.97
C GLU A 66 -28.95 -13.06 -10.21
N GLY A 67 -28.82 -13.73 -11.35
CA GLY A 67 -29.18 -13.19 -12.65
C GLY A 67 -29.27 -14.22 -13.77
N GLU A 68 -29.31 -15.53 -13.49
CA GLU A 68 -29.90 -16.51 -14.41
C GLU A 68 -31.34 -16.76 -13.97
N LYS A 69 -32.24 -15.84 -14.34
CA LYS A 69 -33.63 -16.25 -14.54
C LYS A 69 -33.71 -16.83 -15.94
N SER A 70 -33.58 -18.14 -16.01
CA SER A 70 -34.22 -18.93 -17.06
C SER A 70 -35.73 -18.71 -16.98
N LYS A 71 -36.29 -18.03 -17.98
CA LYS A 71 -37.51 -18.39 -18.74
C LYS A 71 -38.00 -17.18 -19.52
#